data_AF-A0A522FB68-F1
#
_entry.id   AF-A0A522FB68-F1
#
_cell.length_a   1.000
_cell.length_b   1.000
_cell.length_c   1.000
_cell.angle_alpha   90.00
_cell.angle_beta   90.00
_cell.angle_gamma   90.00
#
_symmetry.space_group_name_H-M   'P 1'
#
loop_
_entity.id
_entity.type
_entity.pdbx_description
1 polymer ?
#
loop_
_entity_poly.entity_id
_entity_poly.type
_entity_poly.pdbx_seq_one_letter_code
_entity_poly.pdbx_strand_id
1 'polypeptide(L)'
;MKSKLGALSLLILLSQTSLATPIRVEPVACPSLNAIKSGGVISIESDRFFRWRGTNFSKYDTDVEWHFSIYEQFAKTEAEALSKVKANLKLLSHVDGVFPLPGEKNAWVCNYFNENPQVVAIAWTQSYDF
;
A
#
# COMPACT_ATOMS: atom_id res chain seq x y z
N MET A 1 -70.08 7.30 -30.37
CA MET A 1 -69.15 6.72 -29.37
C MET A 1 -68.14 5.82 -30.07
N LYS A 2 -66.86 6.19 -30.08
CA LYS A 2 -65.73 5.30 -30.43
C LYS A 2 -64.57 5.63 -29.49
N SER A 3 -64.34 4.74 -28.53
CA SER A 3 -63.22 4.82 -27.59
C SER A 3 -61.94 4.39 -28.29
N LYS A 4 -60.85 5.14 -28.14
CA LYS A 4 -59.51 4.69 -28.53
C LYS A 4 -58.60 4.81 -27.31
N LEU A 5 -58.39 3.67 -26.64
CA LEU A 5 -57.28 3.47 -25.74
C LEU A 5 -55.99 3.55 -26.56
N GLY A 6 -55.14 4.55 -26.27
CA GLY A 6 -53.76 4.62 -26.71
C GLY A 6 -52.86 4.31 -25.52
N ALA A 7 -52.04 3.28 -25.67
CA ALA A 7 -51.28 2.64 -24.61
C ALA A 7 -50.22 3.53 -23.95
N LEU A 8 -50.10 3.42 -22.62
CA LEU A 8 -48.94 3.87 -21.84
C LEU A 8 -47.72 3.06 -22.27
N SER A 9 -46.75 3.68 -22.95
CA SER A 9 -45.43 3.11 -23.16
C SER A 9 -44.49 3.57 -22.05
N LEU A 10 -44.41 2.78 -20.99
CA LEU A 10 -43.45 2.95 -19.91
C LEU A 10 -42.07 2.47 -20.41
N LEU A 11 -41.30 3.38 -21.02
CA LEU A 11 -39.90 3.12 -21.38
C LEU A 11 -39.05 3.15 -20.10
N ILE A 12 -38.90 2.00 -19.46
CA ILE A 12 -37.90 1.80 -18.41
C ILE A 12 -36.54 1.78 -19.12
N LEU A 13 -35.88 2.93 -19.17
CA LEU A 13 -34.46 3.03 -19.48
C LEU A 13 -33.71 2.28 -18.37
N LEU A 14 -33.38 1.01 -18.65
CA LEU A 14 -32.38 0.28 -17.88
C LEU A 14 -31.04 1.00 -18.11
N SER A 15 -30.75 1.98 -17.26
CA SER A 15 -29.42 2.53 -17.11
C SER A 15 -28.51 1.38 -16.70
N GLN A 16 -27.81 0.79 -17.68
CA GLN A 16 -26.70 -0.10 -17.39
C GLN A 16 -25.66 0.75 -16.68
N THR A 17 -25.64 0.66 -15.36
CA THR A 17 -24.49 1.11 -14.58
C THR A 17 -23.35 0.19 -14.97
N SER A 18 -22.52 0.62 -15.92
CA SER A 18 -21.21 0.02 -16.10
C SER A 18 -20.48 0.18 -14.77
N LEU A 19 -20.47 -0.89 -13.98
CA LEU A 19 -19.53 -1.05 -12.89
C LEU A 19 -18.17 -1.10 -13.57
N ALA A 20 -17.52 0.06 -13.69
CA ALA A 20 -16.11 0.11 -14.01
C ALA A 20 -15.41 -0.67 -12.91
N THR A 21 -15.02 -1.91 -13.22
CA THR A 21 -14.03 -2.60 -12.41
C THR A 21 -12.83 -1.65 -12.32
N PRO A 22 -12.36 -1.29 -11.12
CA PRO A 22 -11.18 -0.45 -11.02
C PRO A 22 -10.05 -1.20 -11.71
N ILE A 23 -9.68 -0.72 -12.90
CA ILE A 23 -8.44 -1.12 -13.57
C ILE A 23 -7.36 -0.68 -12.61
N ARG A 24 -6.81 -1.61 -11.81
CA ARG A 24 -5.76 -1.28 -10.86
C ARG A 24 -4.47 -1.17 -11.65
N VAL A 25 -4.14 0.08 -11.92
CA VAL A 25 -2.99 0.50 -12.69
C VAL A 25 -1.73 0.27 -11.86
N GLU A 26 -0.68 -0.22 -12.51
CA GLU A 26 0.66 -0.17 -11.97
C GLU A 26 0.96 1.23 -11.40
N PRO A 27 1.40 1.34 -10.13
CA PRO A 27 1.73 2.63 -9.56
C PRO A 27 2.82 3.30 -10.38
N VAL A 28 2.63 4.58 -10.69
CA VAL A 28 3.59 5.35 -11.50
C VAL A 28 4.92 5.54 -10.77
N ALA A 29 4.89 5.56 -9.44
CA ALA A 29 6.06 5.75 -8.60
C ALA A 29 5.89 5.10 -7.22
N CYS A 30 7.02 4.84 -6.57
CA CYS A 30 7.08 4.51 -5.16
C CYS A 30 6.74 5.73 -4.29
N PRO A 31 6.21 5.52 -3.07
CA PRO A 31 6.17 6.57 -2.06
C PRO A 31 7.54 7.23 -1.89
N SER A 32 7.60 8.55 -1.82
CA SER A 32 8.89 9.21 -1.65
C SER A 32 9.48 8.94 -0.27
N LEU A 33 10.81 8.98 -0.18
CA LEU A 33 11.52 8.91 1.11
C LEU A 33 10.99 9.95 2.11
N ASN A 34 10.65 11.15 1.64
CA ASN A 34 10.13 12.21 2.49
C ASN A 34 8.73 11.87 3.03
N ALA A 35 7.86 11.31 2.19
CA ALA A 35 6.53 10.90 2.62
C ALA A 35 6.58 9.71 3.60
N ILE A 36 7.44 8.71 3.34
CA ILE A 36 7.69 7.59 4.25
C ILE A 36 8.22 8.08 5.62
N LYS A 37 9.24 8.95 5.62
CA LYS A 37 9.81 9.51 6.86
C LYS A 37 8.80 10.36 7.64
N SER A 38 7.97 11.13 6.93
CA SER A 38 6.95 11.99 7.55
C SER A 38 5.77 11.19 8.10
N GLY A 39 5.37 10.12 7.41
CA GLY A 39 4.34 9.20 7.89
C GLY A 39 4.79 8.46 9.15
N GLY A 40 6.08 8.15 9.27
CA GLY A 40 6.63 7.50 10.44
C GLY A 40 6.23 6.02 10.53
N VAL A 41 6.34 5.48 11.74
CA VAL A 41 5.89 4.12 12.09
C VAL A 41 4.82 4.24 13.16
N ILE A 42 3.66 3.62 12.93
CA ILE A 42 2.49 3.68 13.81
C ILE A 42 2.34 2.45 14.70
N SER A 43 2.96 1.33 14.34
CA SER A 43 2.97 0.10 15.14
C SER A 43 4.31 -0.60 15.07
N ILE A 44 4.63 -1.32 16.15
CA ILE A 44 5.77 -2.23 16.25
C ILE A 44 5.22 -3.60 16.63
N GLU A 45 5.69 -4.63 15.94
CA GLU A 45 5.31 -6.01 16.24
C GLU A 45 6.50 -6.94 16.06
N SER A 46 6.53 -8.05 16.79
CA SER A 46 7.52 -9.11 16.58
C SER A 46 7.03 -10.08 15.51
N ASP A 47 7.87 -10.43 14.54
CA ASP A 47 7.58 -11.47 13.57
C ASP A 47 7.91 -12.88 14.11
N ARG A 48 7.62 -13.91 13.31
CA ARG A 48 7.83 -15.32 13.68
C ARG A 48 9.29 -15.73 13.83
N PHE A 49 10.23 -14.85 13.48
CA PHE A 49 11.68 -15.07 13.55
C PHE A 49 12.34 -14.19 14.62
N PHE A 50 11.56 -13.69 15.58
CA PHE A 50 12.02 -12.79 16.64
C PHE A 50 12.63 -11.47 16.12
N ARG A 51 12.28 -11.06 14.89
CA ARG A 51 12.64 -9.74 14.37
C ARG A 51 11.51 -8.79 14.68
N TRP A 52 11.84 -7.54 14.96
CA TRP A 52 10.84 -6.50 15.12
C TRP A 52 10.55 -5.85 13.78
N ARG A 53 9.28 -5.55 13.55
CA ARG A 53 8.78 -4.89 12.35
C ARG A 53 8.05 -3.63 12.75
N GLY A 54 8.52 -2.49 12.29
CA GLY A 54 7.78 -1.25 12.33
C GLY A 54 6.93 -1.11 11.08
N THR A 55 5.65 -0.80 11.23
CA THR A 55 4.73 -0.66 10.08
C THR A 55 4.00 0.67 10.04
N ASN A 56 3.57 1.03 8.83
CA ASN A 56 2.61 2.09 8.59
C ASN A 56 1.81 1.83 7.32
N PHE A 57 0.55 2.24 7.30
CA PHE A 57 -0.35 2.09 6.17
C PHE A 57 -0.88 3.46 5.76
N SER A 58 -0.59 3.88 4.54
CA SER A 58 -0.99 5.18 4.02
C SER A 58 -0.89 5.22 2.50
N LYS A 59 -1.53 6.20 1.88
CA LYS A 59 -1.27 6.55 0.48
C LYS A 59 0.07 7.25 0.28
N TYR A 60 0.61 7.84 1.35
CA TYR A 60 1.77 8.73 1.29
C TYR A 60 1.52 9.86 0.28
N ASP A 61 2.42 10.05 -0.68
CA ASP A 61 2.32 11.01 -1.78
C ASP A 61 1.92 10.34 -3.11
N THR A 62 1.30 9.16 -3.05
CA THR A 62 0.82 8.41 -4.23
C THR A 62 -0.71 8.34 -4.27
N ASP A 63 -1.26 7.81 -5.36
CA ASP A 63 -2.71 7.62 -5.55
C ASP A 63 -3.24 6.29 -5.00
N VAL A 64 -2.36 5.31 -4.80
CA VAL A 64 -2.65 3.99 -4.24
C VAL A 64 -2.25 3.87 -2.76
N GLU A 65 -2.84 2.91 -2.06
CA GLU A 65 -2.49 2.63 -0.66
C GLU A 65 -1.29 1.67 -0.56
N TRP A 66 -0.38 1.99 0.36
CA TRP A 66 0.84 1.22 0.59
C TRP A 66 0.95 0.78 2.05
N HIS A 67 1.38 -0.46 2.23
CA HIS A 67 1.91 -0.98 3.49
C HIS A 67 3.41 -0.77 3.49
N PHE A 68 3.91 0.05 4.41
CA PHE A 68 5.32 0.19 4.67
C PHE A 68 5.74 -0.72 5.82
N SER A 69 6.91 -1.33 5.72
CA SER A 69 7.57 -1.97 6.85
C SER A 69 9.07 -1.78 6.84
N ILE A 70 9.63 -1.68 8.04
CA ILE A 70 11.06 -1.63 8.30
C ILE A 70 11.41 -2.61 9.42
N TYR A 71 12.42 -3.42 9.19
CA TYR A 71 12.80 -4.52 10.09
C TYR A 71 13.99 -4.14 10.97
N GLU A 72 13.98 -4.59 12.21
CA GLU A 72 15.06 -4.49 13.19
C GLU A 72 15.31 -5.86 13.83
N GLN A 73 16.54 -6.37 13.72
CA GLN A 73 16.88 -7.75 14.11
C GLN A 73 17.52 -7.85 15.50
N PHE A 74 18.09 -6.77 16.02
CA PHE A 74 18.97 -6.80 17.20
C PHE A 74 18.34 -6.14 18.44
N ALA A 75 17.05 -5.83 18.41
CA ALA A 75 16.35 -5.29 19.57
C ALA A 75 15.83 -6.42 20.48
N LYS A 76 16.02 -6.26 21.80
CA LYS A 76 15.58 -7.23 22.81
C LYS A 76 14.19 -6.94 23.36
N THR A 77 13.70 -5.72 23.17
CA THR A 77 12.41 -5.24 23.68
C THR A 77 11.69 -4.43 22.61
N GLU A 78 10.37 -4.33 22.73
CA GLU A 78 9.56 -3.49 21.84
C GLU A 78 9.98 -2.01 21.88
N ALA A 79 10.31 -1.48 23.06
CA ALA A 79 10.75 -0.09 23.21
C ALA A 79 12.10 0.17 22.53
N GLU A 80 13.05 -0.76 22.68
CA GLU A 80 14.33 -0.70 21.97
C GLU A 80 14.11 -0.80 20.46
N ALA A 81 13.23 -1.71 20.02
CA ALA A 81 12.89 -1.89 18.62
C ALA A 81 12.29 -0.63 18.01
N LEU A 82 11.31 0.00 18.69
CA LEU A 82 10.71 1.26 18.27
C LEU A 82 11.77 2.35 18.10
N SER A 83 12.71 2.45 19.05
CA SER A 83 13.79 3.43 19.01
C SER A 83 14.71 3.21 17.80
N LYS A 84 15.19 1.97 17.60
CA LYS A 84 16.07 1.60 16.49
C LYS A 84 15.39 1.74 15.13
N VAL A 85 14.14 1.30 15.01
CA VAL A 85 13.31 1.48 13.82
C VAL A 85 13.19 2.97 13.45
N LYS A 86 12.86 3.83 14.42
CA LYS A 86 12.77 5.28 14.19
C LYS A 86 14.11 5.89 13.78
N ALA A 87 15.21 5.41 14.32
CA ALA A 87 16.56 5.83 13.90
C ALA A 87 16.84 5.40 12.45
N ASN A 88 16.64 4.13 12.12
CA ASN A 88 16.87 3.58 10.79
C ASN A 88 15.98 4.23 9.72
N LEU A 89 14.71 4.55 10.05
CA LEU A 89 13.79 5.26 9.17
C LEU A 89 14.36 6.61 8.70
N LYS A 90 14.96 7.38 9.62
CA LYS A 90 15.57 8.68 9.30
C LYS A 90 16.76 8.54 8.35
N LEU A 91 17.47 7.43 8.44
CA LEU A 91 18.67 7.14 7.67
C LEU A 91 18.39 6.63 6.25
N LEU A 92 17.15 6.24 5.92
CA LEU A 92 16.79 5.84 4.55
C LEU A 92 17.18 6.94 3.56
N SER A 93 17.93 6.60 2.52
CA SER A 93 18.53 7.55 1.58
C SER A 93 18.28 7.18 0.12
N HIS A 94 17.84 5.96 -0.15
CA HIS A 94 17.57 5.47 -1.49
C HIS A 94 16.25 4.70 -1.54
N VAL A 95 15.59 4.77 -2.70
CA VAL A 95 14.40 3.99 -3.05
C VAL A 95 14.61 3.43 -4.45
N ASP A 96 14.43 2.13 -4.61
CA ASP A 96 14.38 1.54 -5.95
C ASP A 96 13.02 1.82 -6.60
N GLY A 97 12.92 1.62 -7.91
CA GLY A 97 11.66 1.77 -8.65
C GLY A 97 10.54 0.81 -8.19
N VAL A 98 9.41 0.92 -8.87
CA VAL A 98 8.25 0.03 -8.64
C VAL A 98 8.53 -1.31 -9.31
N PHE A 99 8.39 -2.41 -8.58
CA PHE A 99 8.49 -3.77 -9.12
C PHE A 99 7.22 -4.56 -8.85
N PRO A 100 6.86 -5.54 -9.70
CA PRO A 100 5.83 -6.52 -9.36
C PRO A 100 6.22 -7.29 -8.10
N LEU A 101 5.28 -7.46 -7.17
CA LEU A 101 5.48 -8.27 -5.97
C LEU A 101 5.46 -9.76 -6.37
N PRO A 102 6.55 -10.52 -6.16
CA PRO A 102 6.63 -11.90 -6.63
C PRO A 102 5.55 -12.80 -6.03
N GLY A 103 4.86 -13.57 -6.89
CA GLY A 103 3.80 -14.48 -6.47
C GLY A 103 2.43 -13.84 -6.27
N GLU A 104 2.33 -12.51 -6.38
CA GLU A 104 1.10 -11.76 -6.15
C GLU A 104 0.61 -11.11 -7.45
N LYS A 105 -0.67 -11.29 -7.78
CA LYS A 105 -1.27 -10.61 -8.94
C LYS A 105 -1.65 -9.19 -8.56
N ASN A 106 -1.37 -8.24 -9.45
CA ASN A 106 -1.74 -6.83 -9.29
C ASN A 106 -1.24 -6.23 -7.96
N ALA A 107 -0.04 -6.61 -7.55
CA ALA A 107 0.63 -6.05 -6.39
C ALA A 107 2.04 -5.61 -6.75
N TRP A 108 2.49 -4.54 -6.12
CA TRP A 108 3.78 -3.92 -6.39
C TRP A 108 4.54 -3.68 -5.10
N VAL A 109 5.87 -3.60 -5.23
CA VAL A 109 6.80 -3.41 -4.13
C VAL A 109 7.86 -2.38 -4.49
N CYS A 110 8.27 -1.63 -3.49
CA CYS A 110 9.36 -0.67 -3.52
C CYS A 110 10.32 -1.00 -2.38
N ASN A 111 11.62 -1.04 -2.68
CA ASN A 111 12.65 -1.26 -1.67
C ASN A 111 13.28 0.06 -1.26
N TYR A 112 13.56 0.21 0.02
CA TYR A 112 14.19 1.40 0.59
C TYR A 112 15.46 1.01 1.34
N PHE A 113 16.51 1.80 1.15
CA PHE A 113 17.84 1.48 1.66
C PHE A 113 18.46 2.66 2.38
N ASN A 114 19.45 2.33 3.20
CA ASN A 114 20.45 3.25 3.71
C ASN A 114 21.83 2.60 3.56
N GLU A 115 22.86 3.23 4.12
CA GLU A 115 24.23 2.70 4.09
C GLU A 115 24.42 1.43 4.93
N ASN A 116 23.48 1.10 5.81
CA ASN A 116 23.50 -0.12 6.61
C ASN A 116 22.76 -1.26 5.88
N PRO A 117 23.47 -2.26 5.34
CA PRO A 117 22.85 -3.36 4.59
C PRO A 117 21.97 -4.28 5.44
N GLN A 118 21.99 -4.13 6.78
CA GLN A 118 21.14 -4.90 7.69
C GLN A 118 19.72 -4.31 7.81
N VAL A 119 19.51 -3.07 7.37
CA VAL A 119 18.19 -2.44 7.38
C VAL A 119 17.43 -2.88 6.13
N VAL A 120 16.34 -3.62 6.36
CA VAL A 120 15.40 -3.99 5.31
C VAL A 120 14.18 -3.11 5.48
N ALA A 121 13.87 -2.27 4.49
CA ALA A 121 12.67 -1.46 4.45
C ALA A 121 11.98 -1.60 3.09
N ILE A 122 10.68 -1.84 3.11
CA ILE A 122 9.88 -2.10 1.91
C ILE A 122 8.52 -1.42 2.02
N ALA A 123 7.96 -1.00 0.89
CA ALA A 123 6.56 -0.64 0.77
C ALA A 123 5.90 -1.52 -0.28
N TRP A 124 4.71 -2.04 -0.02
CA TRP A 124 3.96 -2.85 -0.98
C TRP A 124 2.47 -2.53 -0.98
N THR A 125 1.82 -2.74 -2.11
CA THR A 125 0.36 -2.65 -2.24
C THR A 125 -0.27 -4.00 -1.87
N GLN A 126 -1.53 -4.01 -1.43
CA GLN A 126 -2.28 -5.27 -1.28
C GLN A 126 -2.57 -5.89 -2.65
N SER A 127 -2.42 -7.21 -2.75
CA SER A 127 -3.04 -7.98 -3.83
C SER A 127 -4.53 -8.15 -3.57
N TYR A 128 -5.32 -8.18 -4.63
CA TYR A 128 -6.74 -8.52 -4.55
C TYR A 128 -7.03 -9.58 -5.61
N ASP A 129 -7.35 -10.77 -5.14
CA ASP A 129 -7.94 -11.83 -5.96
C ASP A 129 -9.41 -11.48 -6.20
N PHE A 130 -9.79 -11.29 -7.46
CA PHE A 130 -11.18 -11.20 -7.91
C PHE A 130 -11.60 -12.51 -8.58
#